data_AF-A0A178EAP7-F1
#
_entry.id   AF-A0A178EAP7-F1
#
_cell.length_a   1.000
_cell.length_b   1.000
_cell.length_c   1.000
_cell.angle_alpha   90.00
_cell.angle_beta   90.00
_cell.angle_gamma   90.00
#
_symmetry.space_group_name_H-M   'P 1'
#
loop_
_entity.id
_entity.type
_entity.pdbx_description
1 polymer ?
#
loop_
_entity_poly.entity_id
_entity_poly.type
_entity_poly.pdbx_seq_one_letter_code
_entity_poly.pdbx_strand_id
1 'polypeptide(L)'
;RKTRIVCISDTHNQTPKLPAGDVLIHAGDLTNQGSLSELQKTVRWLERADFEVKIVVAGNHDITLDPPFYTAHKDSWRWPNPQDPSACRDLLLSSPSITYLENETATIKLTSPNGPHTIFTVFGSPCTPKHWNWAFQYAPDAADDVWRHIPDGVDIVVTHTPPQGHCDSGASMGDDDRSGCPGLTKRLWETRPLLNVCGHIHSGRGVEKVRWAGHKAEGLVDHVEVWEDPGKGSKKMSLVDLSYRAKIGRGLGRGGGWSLRGFSDSMDVGVGGQPDAASTGLSLRAEKGGPGVQPQSGDAKSMSTSSLEDFALSQNEAAAQGARVEETVSGQGDIGIGHGDQAVCQMDGALGGNVGREETVVINAAYLGARAAGKAIGFNKPIVVDVELPV
;
A
#
# COMPACT_ATOMS: atom_id res chain seq x y z
N ARG A 1 -21.99 8.97 0.55
CA ARG A 1 -21.88 10.13 -0.38
C ARG A 1 -20.66 9.92 -1.27
N LYS A 2 -20.48 10.70 -2.34
CA LYS A 2 -19.29 10.60 -3.19
C LYS A 2 -18.08 11.21 -2.46
N THR A 3 -17.04 10.41 -2.25
CA THR A 3 -15.73 10.80 -1.73
C THR A 3 -14.73 10.76 -2.88
N ARG A 4 -13.95 11.83 -3.05
CA ARG A 4 -12.88 11.92 -4.05
C ARG A 4 -11.54 11.60 -3.42
N ILE A 5 -10.96 10.49 -3.86
CA ILE A 5 -9.65 10.03 -3.43
C ILE A 5 -8.63 10.32 -4.54
N VAL A 6 -7.50 10.93 -4.19
CA VAL A 6 -6.36 11.13 -5.09
C VAL A 6 -5.30 10.12 -4.72
N CYS A 7 -4.96 9.23 -5.66
CA CYS A 7 -3.98 8.17 -5.47
C CYS A 7 -2.67 8.53 -6.19
N ILE A 8 -1.55 8.39 -5.48
CA ILE A 8 -0.21 8.50 -6.01
C ILE A 8 0.74 7.51 -5.32
N SER A 9 1.85 7.19 -5.95
CA SER A 9 2.96 6.43 -5.38
C SER A 9 4.25 6.79 -6.09
N ASP A 10 5.40 6.33 -5.60
CA ASP A 10 6.67 6.37 -6.33
C ASP A 10 7.01 7.78 -6.79
N THR A 11 6.91 8.75 -5.88
CA THR A 11 7.18 10.15 -6.20
C THR A 11 8.66 10.45 -6.18
N HIS A 12 9.49 9.68 -5.45
CA HIS A 12 10.95 9.76 -5.54
C HIS A 12 11.48 11.21 -5.45
N ASN A 13 11.14 11.92 -4.36
CA ASN A 13 11.42 13.33 -4.08
C ASN A 13 10.74 14.37 -4.98
N GLN A 14 9.91 13.94 -5.93
CA GLN A 14 9.07 14.83 -6.71
C GLN A 14 7.89 15.30 -5.86
N THR A 15 7.42 16.52 -6.12
CA THR A 15 6.30 17.14 -5.41
C THR A 15 5.27 17.62 -6.43
N PRO A 16 4.57 16.69 -7.10
CA PRO A 16 3.66 17.05 -8.18
C PRO A 16 2.52 17.95 -7.70
N LYS A 17 1.95 18.72 -8.64
CA LYS A 17 0.70 19.43 -8.38
C LYS A 17 -0.43 18.41 -8.29
N LEU A 18 -1.08 18.36 -7.14
CA LEU A 18 -2.19 17.44 -6.89
C LEU A 18 -3.52 18.07 -7.35
N PRO A 19 -4.42 17.29 -7.98
CA PRO A 19 -5.80 17.72 -8.19
C PRO A 19 -6.54 17.81 -6.85
N ALA A 20 -7.63 18.60 -6.80
CA ALA A 20 -8.46 18.68 -5.60
C ALA A 20 -9.17 17.35 -5.31
N GLY A 21 -9.27 17.01 -4.03
CA GLY A 21 -9.99 15.83 -3.53
C GLY A 21 -10.19 15.93 -2.02
N ASP A 22 -10.88 14.93 -1.45
CA ASP A 22 -11.15 14.86 -0.01
C ASP A 22 -10.03 14.12 0.71
N VAL A 23 -9.50 13.05 0.10
CA VAL A 23 -8.46 12.17 0.65
C VAL A 23 -7.30 12.04 -0.33
N LEU A 24 -6.07 12.14 0.17
CA LEU A 24 -4.85 11.76 -0.55
C LEU A 24 -4.35 10.41 -0.04
N ILE A 25 -3.99 9.50 -0.95
CA ILE A 25 -3.29 8.26 -0.65
C ILE A 25 -1.92 8.29 -1.34
N HIS A 26 -0.85 8.12 -0.59
CA HIS A 26 0.51 7.90 -1.11
C HIS A 26 0.99 6.48 -0.78
N ALA A 27 1.14 5.62 -1.80
CA ALA A 27 1.41 4.20 -1.64
C ALA A 27 2.92 3.83 -1.60
N GLY A 28 3.74 4.65 -0.95
CA GLY A 28 5.18 4.39 -0.77
C GLY A 28 6.10 5.03 -1.81
N ASP A 29 7.40 4.87 -1.57
CA ASP A 29 8.51 5.49 -2.32
C ASP A 29 8.37 7.02 -2.40
N LEU A 30 8.26 7.61 -1.20
CA LEU A 30 8.21 9.05 -0.98
C LEU A 30 9.50 9.75 -1.44
N THR A 31 10.62 9.04 -1.34
CA THR A 31 11.97 9.55 -1.53
C THR A 31 12.81 8.68 -2.46
N ASN A 32 14.04 9.11 -2.78
CA ASN A 32 14.98 8.25 -3.52
C ASN A 32 15.73 7.28 -2.60
N GLN A 33 15.96 7.66 -1.35
CA GLN A 33 16.79 6.88 -0.41
C GLN A 33 16.36 7.02 1.05
N GLY A 34 15.45 7.94 1.38
CA GLY A 34 14.97 8.13 2.76
C GLY A 34 15.87 9.01 3.62
N SER A 35 16.76 9.85 3.09
CA SER A 35 17.47 10.78 3.99
C SER A 35 16.50 11.74 4.69
N LEU A 36 16.86 12.18 5.90
CA LEU A 36 16.09 13.15 6.70
C LEU A 36 15.73 14.39 5.88
N SER A 37 16.66 14.91 5.07
CA SER A 37 16.41 16.08 4.22
C SER A 37 15.38 15.82 3.10
N GLU A 38 15.37 14.60 2.55
CA GLU A 38 14.37 14.18 1.56
C GLU A 38 13.00 14.03 2.21
N LEU A 39 12.93 13.30 3.33
CA LEU A 39 11.70 13.11 4.10
C LEU A 39 11.11 14.44 4.56
N GLN A 40 11.91 15.35 5.10
CA GLN A 40 11.46 16.70 5.49
C GLN A 40 10.86 17.47 4.31
N LYS A 41 11.44 17.37 3.11
CA LYS A 41 10.91 18.02 1.92
C LYS A 41 9.56 17.40 1.52
N THR A 42 9.47 16.08 1.50
CA THR A 42 8.24 15.36 1.11
C THR A 42 7.11 15.56 2.12
N VAL A 43 7.38 15.43 3.43
CA VAL A 43 6.41 15.67 4.50
C VAL A 43 5.87 17.11 4.44
N ARG A 44 6.74 18.12 4.29
CA ARG A 44 6.27 19.51 4.12
C ARG A 44 5.37 19.71 2.90
N TRP A 45 5.60 18.97 1.82
CA TRP A 45 4.72 19.02 0.65
C TRP A 45 3.37 18.35 0.91
N LEU A 46 3.37 17.18 1.55
CA LEU A 46 2.15 16.47 1.95
C LEU A 46 1.30 17.28 2.93
N GLU A 47 1.91 17.88 3.96
CA GLU A 47 1.20 18.68 4.96
C GLU A 47 0.53 19.92 4.35
N ARG A 48 1.14 20.52 3.33
CA ARG A 48 0.60 21.66 2.59
C ARG A 48 -0.50 21.29 1.59
N ALA A 49 -0.66 20.01 1.29
CA ALA A 49 -1.70 19.57 0.36
C ALA A 49 -3.08 19.73 1.02
N ASP A 50 -3.99 20.40 0.32
CA ASP A 50 -5.34 20.72 0.77
C ASP A 50 -6.27 19.51 0.62
N PHE A 51 -6.10 18.55 1.54
CA PHE A 51 -6.93 17.37 1.70
C PHE A 51 -7.28 17.25 3.18
N GLU A 52 -8.49 16.76 3.45
CA GLU A 52 -8.93 16.56 4.83
C GLU A 52 -8.10 15.47 5.53
N VAL A 53 -7.75 14.41 4.79
CA VAL A 53 -6.91 13.32 5.29
C VAL A 53 -5.86 12.93 4.25
N LYS A 54 -4.63 12.66 4.71
CA LYS A 54 -3.53 12.14 3.89
C LYS A 54 -3.04 10.81 4.46
N ILE A 55 -3.33 9.72 3.77
CA ILE A 55 -2.91 8.37 4.15
C ILE A 55 -1.60 8.07 3.44
N VAL A 56 -0.59 7.65 4.18
CA VAL A 56 0.76 7.43 3.66
C VAL A 56 1.30 6.11 4.17
N VAL A 57 1.86 5.31 3.28
CA VAL A 57 2.76 4.19 3.63
C VAL A 57 4.15 4.50 3.09
N ALA A 58 5.19 3.90 3.67
CA ALA A 58 6.54 3.93 3.13
C ALA A 58 6.67 2.97 1.92
N GLY A 59 7.78 3.09 1.18
CA GLY A 59 8.19 2.08 0.20
C GLY A 59 9.63 1.64 0.40
N ASN A 60 10.13 0.81 -0.51
CA ASN A 60 11.45 0.20 -0.38
C ASN A 60 12.61 1.21 -0.49
N HIS A 61 12.36 2.39 -1.07
CA HIS A 61 13.32 3.49 -1.14
C HIS A 61 13.34 4.40 0.10
N ASP A 62 12.39 4.27 1.02
CA ASP A 62 12.31 5.12 2.22
C ASP A 62 13.13 4.50 3.38
N ILE A 63 14.41 4.25 3.11
CA ILE A 63 15.28 3.33 3.88
C ILE A 63 15.33 3.62 5.39
N THR A 64 15.44 4.89 5.79
CA THR A 64 15.55 5.24 7.22
C THR A 64 14.23 5.05 7.98
N LEU A 65 13.13 4.82 7.28
CA LEU A 65 11.85 4.46 7.90
C LEU A 65 11.83 2.98 8.31
N ASP A 66 12.78 2.16 7.87
CA ASP A 66 13.05 0.79 8.34
C ASP A 66 14.34 0.78 9.19
N PRO A 67 14.26 1.04 10.52
CA PRO A 67 15.44 1.10 11.37
C PRO A 67 16.29 -0.18 11.38
N PRO A 68 15.72 -1.40 11.42
CA PRO A 68 16.49 -2.63 11.27
C PRO A 68 17.31 -2.68 9.98
N PHE A 69 16.69 -2.41 8.83
CA PHE A 69 17.39 -2.42 7.55
C PHE A 69 18.44 -1.31 7.47
N TYR A 70 18.11 -0.08 7.87
CA TYR A 70 19.07 1.02 7.90
C TYR A 70 20.28 0.67 8.77
N THR A 71 20.08 0.14 9.98
CA THR A 71 21.18 -0.21 10.88
C THR A 71 22.10 -1.26 10.27
N ALA A 72 21.53 -2.30 9.64
CA ALA A 72 22.30 -3.36 9.01
C ALA A 72 23.01 -2.94 7.71
N HIS A 73 22.46 -1.97 6.97
CA HIS A 73 22.90 -1.67 5.61
C HIS A 73 23.41 -0.25 5.39
N LYS A 74 23.37 0.66 6.37
CA LYS A 74 23.72 2.09 6.22
C LYS A 74 25.05 2.34 5.50
N ASP A 75 26.05 1.49 5.70
CA ASP A 75 27.39 1.64 5.13
C ASP A 75 27.45 1.25 3.63
N SER A 76 26.41 0.59 3.11
CA SER A 76 26.22 0.30 1.68
C SER A 76 25.64 1.48 0.91
N TRP A 77 25.21 2.54 1.60
CA TRP A 77 24.54 3.70 1.02
C TRP A 77 25.34 4.98 1.23
N ARG A 78 25.21 5.93 0.31
CA ARG A 78 25.84 7.25 0.43
C ARG A 78 24.85 8.22 1.07
N TRP A 79 25.19 8.73 2.25
CA TRP A 79 24.35 9.67 2.98
C TRP A 79 24.94 11.08 2.95
N PRO A 80 24.09 12.14 2.89
CA PRO A 80 24.59 13.51 2.97
C PRO A 80 25.17 13.84 4.35
N ASN A 81 24.62 13.23 5.40
CA ASN A 81 25.04 13.30 6.80
C ASN A 81 24.71 11.96 7.48
N PRO A 82 25.18 11.67 8.71
CA PRO A 82 24.61 10.57 9.50
C PRO A 82 23.08 10.74 9.64
N GLN A 83 22.32 9.68 9.38
CA GLN A 83 20.87 9.71 9.55
C GLN A 83 20.47 9.14 10.91
N ASP A 84 19.38 9.66 11.45
CA ASP A 84 18.70 9.16 12.64
C ASP A 84 17.32 8.62 12.23
N PRO A 85 17.12 7.29 12.21
CA PRO A 85 15.84 6.69 11.90
C PRO A 85 14.68 7.17 12.80
N SER A 86 14.94 7.48 14.08
CA SER A 86 13.90 7.98 14.98
C SER A 86 13.41 9.34 14.50
N ALA A 87 14.33 10.29 14.31
CA ALA A 87 13.99 11.61 13.79
C ALA A 87 13.32 11.58 12.40
N CYS A 88 13.69 10.60 11.56
CA CYS A 88 13.07 10.42 10.25
C CYS A 88 11.62 9.94 10.36
N ARG A 89 11.34 8.96 11.22
CA ARG A 89 9.99 8.43 11.47
C ARG A 89 9.10 9.47 12.17
N ASP A 90 9.68 10.24 13.10
CA ASP A 90 8.96 11.27 13.85
C ASP A 90 8.32 12.33 12.93
N LEU A 91 8.92 12.62 11.76
CA LEU A 91 8.33 13.53 10.77
C LEU A 91 6.94 13.09 10.28
N LEU A 92 6.72 11.77 10.16
CA LEU A 92 5.46 11.19 9.70
C LEU A 92 4.53 10.91 10.88
N LEU A 93 5.06 10.28 11.93
CA LEU A 93 4.28 9.88 13.12
C LEU A 93 3.76 11.06 13.94
N SER A 94 4.50 12.16 14.00
CA SER A 94 4.09 13.35 14.75
C SER A 94 3.32 14.37 13.90
N SER A 95 3.09 14.10 12.61
CA SER A 95 2.37 15.04 11.75
C SER A 95 0.90 15.08 12.15
N PRO A 96 0.31 16.26 12.37
CA PRO A 96 -1.11 16.38 12.75
C PRO A 96 -2.06 16.10 11.58
N SER A 97 -1.54 15.91 10.37
CA SER A 97 -2.33 15.89 9.15
C SER A 97 -2.06 14.69 8.24
N ILE A 98 -1.06 13.87 8.58
CA ILE A 98 -0.72 12.65 7.88
C ILE A 98 -1.09 11.47 8.78
N THR A 99 -1.82 10.53 8.22
CA THR A 99 -2.03 9.20 8.79
C THR A 99 -1.01 8.26 8.16
N TYR A 100 0.13 8.09 8.83
CA TYR A 100 1.16 7.13 8.43
C TYR A 100 0.79 5.73 8.93
N LEU A 101 0.84 4.74 8.04
CA LEU A 101 0.46 3.35 8.34
C LEU A 101 1.61 2.39 8.00
N GLU A 102 1.88 1.45 8.92
CA GLU A 102 2.93 0.46 8.79
C GLU A 102 2.48 -0.89 9.34
N ASN A 103 1.85 -1.70 8.49
CA ASN A 103 1.20 -2.97 8.84
C ASN A 103 0.06 -2.80 9.85
N GLU A 104 -0.66 -1.69 9.76
CA GLU A 104 -1.70 -1.30 10.70
C GLU A 104 -2.99 -0.86 9.99
N THR A 105 -4.09 -0.87 10.74
CA THR A 105 -5.40 -0.41 10.29
C THR A 105 -5.80 0.87 11.01
N ALA A 106 -6.38 1.82 10.29
CA ALA A 106 -7.01 3.01 10.85
C ALA A 106 -8.46 3.15 10.39
N THR A 107 -9.29 3.77 11.23
CA THR A 107 -10.63 4.24 10.84
C THR A 107 -10.55 5.71 10.51
N ILE A 108 -10.89 6.06 9.27
CA ILE A 108 -10.89 7.44 8.80
C ILE A 108 -12.30 8.00 8.89
N LYS A 109 -12.44 9.19 9.46
CA LYS A 109 -13.70 9.93 9.56
C LYS A 109 -13.52 11.29 8.92
N LEU A 110 -14.24 11.53 7.83
CA LEU A 110 -14.32 12.85 7.23
C LEU A 110 -15.45 13.62 7.90
N THR A 111 -15.17 14.82 8.38
CA THR A 111 -16.03 15.69 9.19
C THR A 111 -16.10 17.13 8.67
N SER A 112 -15.32 17.47 7.64
CA SER A 112 -15.34 18.80 7.02
C SER A 112 -16.78 19.24 6.72
N PRO A 113 -17.24 20.44 7.13
CA PRO A 113 -18.66 20.82 7.05
C PRO A 113 -19.27 20.70 5.65
N ASN A 114 -18.46 20.93 4.61
CA ASN A 114 -18.86 20.83 3.20
C ASN A 114 -18.38 19.53 2.53
N GLY A 115 -17.75 18.64 3.30
CA GLY A 115 -17.16 17.39 2.83
C GLY A 115 -18.18 16.24 2.70
N PRO A 116 -17.69 15.05 2.33
CA PRO A 116 -18.53 13.89 2.07
C PRO A 116 -19.09 13.24 3.35
N HIS A 117 -18.53 13.55 4.52
CA HIS A 117 -18.93 13.03 5.84
C HIS A 117 -18.84 11.51 5.95
N THR A 118 -17.89 10.89 5.25
CA THR A 118 -17.79 9.43 5.18
C THR A 118 -16.87 8.84 6.22
N ILE A 119 -17.18 7.62 6.65
CA ILE A 119 -16.37 6.81 7.57
C ILE A 119 -15.98 5.50 6.87
N PHE A 120 -14.70 5.16 6.91
CA PHE A 120 -14.18 3.95 6.29
C PHE A 120 -12.92 3.44 6.99
N THR A 121 -12.61 2.16 6.81
CA THR A 121 -11.39 1.53 7.33
C THR A 121 -10.32 1.44 6.26
N VAL A 122 -9.06 1.66 6.66
CA VAL A 122 -7.90 1.53 5.77
C VAL A 122 -6.81 0.73 6.44
N PHE A 123 -6.30 -0.30 5.76
CA PHE A 123 -5.07 -0.98 6.12
C PHE A 123 -3.91 -0.42 5.28
N GLY A 124 -2.74 -0.23 5.88
CA GLY A 124 -1.54 0.23 5.18
C GLY A 124 -0.32 -0.61 5.47
N SER A 125 0.47 -0.98 4.45
CA SER A 125 1.73 -1.71 4.60
C SER A 125 2.79 -1.27 3.57
N PRO A 126 4.05 -1.04 3.99
CA PRO A 126 5.16 -0.75 3.08
C PRO A 126 5.79 -2.01 2.48
N CYS A 127 5.35 -3.20 2.92
CA CYS A 127 6.08 -4.45 2.69
C CYS A 127 6.11 -4.87 1.21
N THR A 128 7.25 -5.38 0.78
CA THR A 128 7.47 -5.94 -0.58
C THR A 128 8.13 -7.32 -0.50
N PRO A 129 7.85 -8.25 -1.43
CA PRO A 129 8.63 -9.47 -1.55
C PRO A 129 10.11 -9.15 -1.77
N LYS A 130 11.01 -9.94 -1.17
CA LYS A 130 12.44 -9.70 -1.30
C LYS A 130 12.89 -9.78 -2.76
N HIS A 131 13.42 -8.66 -3.24
CA HIS A 131 14.07 -8.53 -4.52
C HIS A 131 15.23 -7.54 -4.37
N TRP A 132 16.47 -8.04 -4.51
CA TRP A 132 17.69 -7.34 -4.09
C TRP A 132 17.72 -7.04 -2.58
N ASN A 133 18.41 -5.96 -2.19
CA ASN A 133 18.54 -5.52 -0.81
C ASN A 133 17.95 -4.11 -0.69
N TRP A 134 16.68 -4.04 -0.33
CA TRP A 134 15.96 -2.79 -0.04
C TRP A 134 15.18 -2.90 1.27
N ALA A 135 14.76 -1.74 1.80
CA ALA A 135 13.97 -1.67 3.02
C ALA A 135 12.59 -2.33 2.85
N PHE A 136 11.98 -2.73 3.97
CA PHE A 136 10.63 -3.30 4.06
C PHE A 136 10.43 -4.58 3.24
N GLN A 137 11.49 -5.37 3.07
CA GLN A 137 11.43 -6.63 2.34
C GLN A 137 11.23 -7.84 3.26
N TYR A 138 10.35 -8.74 2.87
CA TYR A 138 10.14 -10.03 3.54
C TYR A 138 10.51 -11.20 2.62
N ALA A 139 10.87 -12.34 3.21
CA ALA A 139 11.18 -13.55 2.46
C ALA A 139 9.92 -14.07 1.72
N PRO A 140 10.02 -14.59 0.49
CA PRO A 140 8.83 -14.98 -0.30
C PRO A 140 7.87 -15.95 0.41
N ASP A 141 8.37 -16.83 1.28
CA ASP A 141 7.61 -17.78 2.08
C ASP A 141 6.87 -17.15 3.27
N ALA A 142 7.25 -15.93 3.68
CA ALA A 142 6.60 -15.18 4.76
C ALA A 142 5.39 -14.34 4.30
N ALA A 143 4.98 -14.43 3.03
CA ALA A 143 3.90 -13.62 2.48
C ALA A 143 2.58 -13.77 3.27
N ASP A 144 2.21 -15.00 3.62
CA ASP A 144 0.98 -15.26 4.38
C ASP A 144 1.04 -14.64 5.80
N ASP A 145 2.22 -14.66 6.44
CA ASP A 145 2.42 -14.03 7.75
C ASP A 145 2.36 -12.51 7.71
N VAL A 146 2.79 -11.89 6.60
CA VAL A 146 2.68 -10.44 6.39
C VAL A 146 1.21 -10.07 6.15
N TRP A 147 0.56 -10.73 5.19
CA TRP A 147 -0.74 -10.30 4.69
C TRP A 147 -1.93 -10.72 5.57
N ARG A 148 -1.78 -11.69 6.49
CA ARG A 148 -2.83 -12.01 7.48
C ARG A 148 -3.26 -10.82 8.35
N HIS A 149 -2.44 -9.77 8.45
CA HIS A 149 -2.74 -8.56 9.21
C HIS A 149 -3.78 -7.66 8.53
N ILE A 150 -4.03 -7.81 7.23
CA ILE A 150 -5.13 -7.13 6.54
C ILE A 150 -6.42 -7.68 7.15
N PRO A 151 -7.26 -6.90 7.85
CA PRO A 151 -8.44 -7.46 8.51
C PRO A 151 -9.54 -7.75 7.50
N ASP A 152 -10.36 -8.76 7.80
CA ASP A 152 -11.63 -8.97 7.09
C ASP A 152 -12.51 -7.72 7.29
N GLY A 153 -13.26 -7.32 6.27
CA GLY A 153 -14.09 -6.12 6.41
C GLY A 153 -13.41 -4.80 6.03
N VAL A 154 -12.10 -4.78 5.77
CA VAL A 154 -11.40 -3.54 5.42
C VAL A 154 -11.96 -2.90 4.14
N ASP A 155 -12.12 -1.57 4.12
CA ASP A 155 -12.63 -0.86 2.94
C ASP A 155 -11.55 -0.60 1.91
N ILE A 156 -10.37 -0.16 2.36
CA ILE A 156 -9.26 0.22 1.50
C ILE A 156 -7.98 -0.48 2.01
N VAL A 157 -7.22 -1.04 1.08
CA VAL A 157 -5.89 -1.59 1.34
C VAL A 157 -4.85 -0.77 0.60
N VAL A 158 -3.87 -0.21 1.31
CA VAL A 158 -2.74 0.52 0.73
C VAL A 158 -1.48 -0.31 0.93
N THR A 159 -0.88 -0.78 -0.17
CA THR A 159 0.33 -1.59 -0.13
C THR A 159 1.38 -0.97 -1.03
N HIS A 160 2.66 -1.04 -0.70
CA HIS A 160 3.66 -0.60 -1.68
C HIS A 160 3.74 -1.56 -2.88
N THR A 161 3.82 -2.87 -2.62
CA THR A 161 3.79 -3.91 -3.67
C THR A 161 2.39 -4.07 -4.29
N PRO A 162 2.29 -4.31 -5.61
CA PRO A 162 1.04 -4.72 -6.24
C PRO A 162 0.74 -6.21 -5.99
N PRO A 163 -0.54 -6.62 -6.02
CA PRO A 163 -0.92 -8.03 -6.08
C PRO A 163 -0.47 -8.66 -7.40
N GLN A 164 -0.05 -9.93 -7.36
CA GLN A 164 0.35 -10.65 -8.57
C GLN A 164 -0.80 -10.75 -9.58
N GLY A 165 -0.49 -10.48 -10.84
CA GLY A 165 -1.44 -10.55 -11.95
C GLY A 165 -2.21 -9.26 -12.21
N HIS A 166 -2.08 -8.25 -11.35
CA HIS A 166 -2.91 -7.05 -11.39
C HIS A 166 -2.07 -5.77 -11.26
N CYS A 167 -2.02 -4.98 -12.33
CA CYS A 167 -1.25 -3.74 -12.39
C CYS A 167 0.25 -3.94 -11.97
N ASP A 168 0.82 -5.10 -12.28
CA ASP A 168 2.15 -5.54 -11.82
C ASP A 168 3.11 -5.91 -12.98
N SER A 169 2.73 -5.58 -14.22
CA SER A 169 3.54 -5.91 -15.39
C SER A 169 4.81 -5.05 -15.44
N GLY A 170 5.96 -5.72 -15.58
CA GLY A 170 7.26 -5.10 -15.82
C GLY A 170 7.39 -4.44 -17.21
N ALA A 171 8.61 -4.03 -17.55
CA ALA A 171 8.90 -3.28 -18.78
C ALA A 171 9.23 -4.18 -19.98
N SER A 172 9.40 -5.49 -19.76
CA SER A 172 9.87 -6.41 -20.79
C SER A 172 8.70 -6.97 -21.60
N MET A 173 8.75 -6.79 -22.92
CA MET A 173 7.84 -7.44 -23.86
C MET A 173 8.45 -8.79 -24.28
N GLY A 174 8.11 -9.88 -23.60
CA GLY A 174 8.59 -11.21 -24.02
C GLY A 174 8.27 -12.34 -23.04
N ASP A 175 8.75 -12.22 -21.80
CA ASP A 175 8.49 -13.16 -20.70
C ASP A 175 7.45 -12.59 -19.72
N ASP A 176 6.90 -13.44 -18.86
CA ASP A 176 6.04 -13.00 -17.75
C ASP A 176 6.85 -12.19 -16.71
N ASP A 177 7.03 -10.90 -16.99
CA ASP A 177 7.76 -9.92 -16.16
C ASP A 177 6.86 -9.37 -15.03
N ARG A 178 5.88 -10.16 -14.58
CA ARG A 178 5.01 -9.83 -13.45
C ARG A 178 5.74 -10.10 -12.14
N SER A 179 5.86 -9.08 -11.30
CA SER A 179 6.56 -9.17 -10.02
C SER A 179 5.67 -8.81 -8.82
N GLY A 180 4.35 -8.87 -8.99
CA GLY A 180 3.41 -8.69 -7.88
C GLY A 180 3.43 -9.87 -6.91
N CYS A 181 2.82 -9.68 -5.74
CA CYS A 181 2.83 -10.68 -4.67
C CYS A 181 1.63 -11.66 -4.76
N PRO A 182 1.86 -12.98 -4.88
CA PRO A 182 0.79 -13.98 -4.88
C PRO A 182 0.03 -14.06 -3.54
N GLY A 183 0.74 -13.98 -2.41
CA GLY A 183 0.12 -13.98 -1.08
C GLY A 183 -0.82 -12.77 -0.87
N LEU A 184 -0.47 -11.61 -1.45
CA LEU A 184 -1.34 -10.44 -1.44
C LEU A 184 -2.59 -10.66 -2.30
N THR A 185 -2.45 -11.23 -3.51
CA THR A 185 -3.62 -11.58 -4.35
C THR A 185 -4.58 -12.50 -3.61
N LYS A 186 -4.05 -13.55 -2.95
CA LYS A 186 -4.84 -14.46 -2.11
C LYS A 186 -5.54 -13.71 -0.98
N ARG A 187 -4.84 -12.84 -0.24
CA ARG A 187 -5.46 -12.09 0.86
C ARG A 187 -6.53 -11.10 0.38
N LEU A 188 -6.34 -10.45 -0.78
CA LEU A 188 -7.36 -9.58 -1.37
C LEU A 188 -8.59 -10.36 -1.84
N TRP A 189 -8.40 -11.58 -2.34
CA TRP A 189 -9.50 -12.50 -2.66
C TRP A 189 -10.32 -12.92 -1.42
N GLU A 190 -9.67 -13.11 -0.27
CA GLU A 190 -10.31 -13.43 1.01
C GLU A 190 -11.06 -12.22 1.60
N THR A 191 -10.41 -11.05 1.63
CA THR A 191 -10.88 -9.86 2.35
C THR A 191 -11.78 -8.95 1.51
N ARG A 192 -11.61 -8.99 0.19
CA ARG A 192 -12.39 -8.28 -0.84
C ARG A 192 -12.60 -6.79 -0.53
N PRO A 193 -11.52 -6.02 -0.31
CA PRO A 193 -11.63 -4.58 -0.10
C PRO A 193 -12.21 -3.89 -1.33
N LEU A 194 -12.78 -2.71 -1.14
CA LEU A 194 -13.29 -1.92 -2.25
C LEU A 194 -12.14 -1.47 -3.17
N LEU A 195 -11.05 -0.99 -2.57
CA LEU A 195 -9.87 -0.50 -3.27
C LEU A 195 -8.60 -1.18 -2.74
N ASN A 196 -7.69 -1.54 -3.64
CA ASN A 196 -6.28 -1.72 -3.32
C ASN A 196 -5.45 -0.68 -4.06
N VAL A 197 -4.73 0.18 -3.33
CA VAL A 197 -3.87 1.23 -3.91
C VAL A 197 -2.41 0.84 -3.68
N CYS A 198 -1.64 0.78 -4.76
CA CYS A 198 -0.25 0.35 -4.75
C CYS A 198 0.65 1.18 -5.67
N GLY A 199 1.92 0.77 -5.76
CA GLY A 199 2.94 1.38 -6.61
C GLY A 199 4.04 0.37 -6.96
N HIS A 200 5.30 0.76 -6.71
CA HIS A 200 6.52 -0.05 -6.82
C HIS A 200 6.91 -0.43 -8.26
N ILE A 201 5.97 -0.96 -9.03
CA ILE A 201 6.16 -1.38 -10.42
C ILE A 201 5.69 -0.26 -11.34
N HIS A 202 6.61 0.63 -11.74
CA HIS A 202 6.28 1.86 -12.48
C HIS A 202 5.60 1.61 -13.83
N SER A 203 5.98 0.52 -14.52
CA SER A 203 5.36 0.07 -15.77
C SER A 203 3.94 -0.46 -15.58
N GLY A 204 3.61 -0.91 -14.37
CA GLY A 204 2.29 -1.43 -14.00
C GLY A 204 1.23 -0.35 -13.74
N ARG A 205 1.59 0.94 -13.85
CA ARG A 205 0.67 2.07 -13.66
C ARG A 205 -0.63 1.88 -14.44
N GLY A 206 -1.73 1.74 -13.72
CA GLY A 206 -3.03 1.38 -14.30
C GLY A 206 -4.10 1.17 -13.24
N VAL A 207 -5.30 0.82 -13.71
CA VAL A 207 -6.42 0.46 -12.86
C VAL A 207 -7.10 -0.77 -13.44
N GLU A 208 -7.33 -1.75 -12.58
CA GLU A 208 -8.05 -2.98 -12.90
C GLU A 208 -9.20 -3.16 -11.91
N LYS A 209 -10.37 -3.52 -12.41
CA LYS A 209 -11.46 -4.01 -11.58
C LYS A 209 -11.43 -5.52 -11.64
N VAL A 210 -11.11 -6.14 -10.52
CA VAL A 210 -10.95 -7.58 -10.39
C VAL A 210 -12.19 -8.14 -9.74
N ARG A 211 -12.89 -9.03 -10.45
CA ARG A 211 -13.96 -9.84 -9.86
C ARG A 211 -13.39 -11.15 -9.36
N TRP A 212 -13.57 -11.40 -8.07
CA TRP A 212 -13.07 -12.57 -7.37
C TRP A 212 -13.99 -13.77 -7.60
N ALA A 213 -13.39 -14.92 -7.88
CA ALA A 213 -14.11 -16.18 -7.97
C ALA A 213 -14.57 -16.65 -6.58
N GLY A 214 -15.59 -17.51 -6.55
CA GLY A 214 -16.05 -18.12 -5.29
C GLY A 214 -15.06 -19.13 -4.73
N HIS A 215 -15.16 -19.44 -3.43
CA HIS A 215 -14.28 -20.40 -2.73
C HIS A 215 -14.26 -21.83 -3.29
N LYS A 216 -15.17 -22.17 -4.20
CA LYS A 216 -15.26 -23.49 -4.85
C LYS A 216 -14.71 -23.51 -6.28
N ALA A 217 -14.28 -22.37 -6.81
CA ALA A 217 -13.71 -22.30 -8.14
C ALA A 217 -12.26 -22.82 -8.14
N GLU A 218 -11.78 -23.30 -9.28
CA GLU A 218 -10.39 -23.75 -9.47
C GLU A 218 -9.38 -22.59 -9.44
N GLY A 219 -9.86 -21.36 -9.25
CA GLY A 219 -9.07 -20.14 -9.32
C GLY A 219 -9.56 -19.02 -8.40
N LEU A 220 -8.73 -17.98 -8.26
CA LEU A 220 -9.04 -16.80 -7.44
C LEU A 220 -9.82 -15.71 -8.19
N VAL A 221 -9.68 -15.61 -9.51
CA VAL A 221 -10.19 -14.49 -10.32
C VAL A 221 -11.21 -15.02 -11.32
N ASP A 222 -12.39 -14.40 -11.36
CA ASP A 222 -13.45 -14.71 -12.31
C ASP A 222 -13.31 -13.89 -13.60
N HIS A 223 -13.09 -12.57 -13.49
CA HIS A 223 -12.72 -11.73 -14.64
C HIS A 223 -12.07 -10.41 -14.22
N VAL A 224 -11.44 -9.74 -15.19
CA VAL A 224 -10.78 -8.45 -15.01
C VAL A 224 -11.25 -7.46 -16.08
N GLU A 225 -11.67 -6.28 -15.63
CA GLU A 225 -11.87 -5.12 -16.49
C GLU A 225 -10.70 -4.15 -16.35
N VAL A 226 -10.06 -3.79 -17.47
CA VAL A 226 -8.92 -2.88 -17.51
C VAL A 226 -9.40 -1.49 -17.87
N TRP A 227 -9.01 -0.50 -17.07
CA TRP A 227 -9.36 0.90 -17.28
C TRP A 227 -8.49 1.57 -18.34
N GLU A 228 -9.14 2.27 -19.27
CA GLU A 228 -8.49 3.14 -20.23
C GLU A 228 -8.35 4.55 -19.68
N ASP A 229 -7.12 4.97 -19.36
CA ASP A 229 -6.84 6.27 -18.75
C ASP A 229 -7.26 7.46 -19.66
N PRO A 230 -8.33 8.20 -19.34
CA PRO A 230 -8.80 9.32 -20.16
C PRO A 230 -7.83 10.52 -20.12
N GLY A 231 -6.94 10.56 -19.13
CA GLY A 231 -5.89 11.56 -18.96
C GLY A 231 -4.62 11.25 -19.77
N LYS A 232 -4.45 10.03 -20.29
CA LYS A 232 -3.26 9.63 -21.06
C LYS A 232 -3.16 10.45 -22.35
N GLY A 233 -2.00 11.09 -22.55
CA GLY A 233 -1.74 11.92 -23.73
C GLY A 233 -2.62 13.17 -23.87
N SER A 234 -3.43 13.51 -22.87
CA SER A 234 -4.40 14.61 -22.94
C SER A 234 -4.22 15.61 -21.79
N LYS A 235 -5.03 16.68 -21.73
CA LYS A 235 -5.11 17.58 -20.56
C LYS A 235 -6.15 17.13 -19.52
N LYS A 236 -6.90 16.06 -19.81
CA LYS A 236 -7.94 15.55 -18.91
C LYS A 236 -7.32 14.95 -17.65
N MET A 237 -8.13 14.87 -16.60
CA MET A 237 -7.81 14.16 -15.38
C MET A 237 -7.84 12.64 -15.62
N SER A 238 -6.93 11.93 -14.99
CA SER A 238 -6.92 10.47 -14.92
C SER A 238 -7.98 9.99 -13.93
N LEU A 239 -9.26 10.10 -14.33
CA LEU A 239 -10.43 9.86 -13.48
C LEU A 239 -10.99 8.44 -13.63
N VAL A 240 -11.19 7.79 -12.48
CA VAL A 240 -11.96 6.55 -12.28
C VAL A 240 -13.24 6.93 -11.54
N ASP A 241 -14.39 6.69 -12.15
CA ASP A 241 -15.70 6.96 -11.53
C ASP A 241 -16.36 5.64 -11.14
N LEU A 242 -16.39 5.37 -9.83
CA LEU A 242 -16.99 4.17 -9.22
C LEU A 242 -18.35 4.48 -8.58
N SER A 243 -18.91 5.67 -8.80
CA SER A 243 -20.21 6.05 -8.25
C SER A 243 -21.35 5.23 -8.83
N TYR A 244 -22.48 5.14 -8.10
CA TYR A 244 -23.64 4.38 -8.54
C TYR A 244 -24.19 4.85 -9.90
N ARG A 245 -24.08 6.15 -10.18
CA ARG A 245 -24.49 6.74 -11.46
C ARG A 245 -23.67 6.22 -12.64
N ALA A 246 -22.38 5.95 -12.44
CA ALA A 246 -21.53 5.34 -13.46
C ALA A 246 -21.94 3.87 -13.73
N LYS A 247 -22.42 3.14 -12.71
CA LYS A 247 -22.87 1.75 -12.84
C LYS A 247 -24.15 1.59 -13.68
N ILE A 248 -25.09 2.55 -13.60
CA ILE A 248 -26.35 2.53 -14.37
C ILE A 248 -26.16 3.12 -15.78
N GLY A 249 -25.29 4.12 -15.92
CA GLY A 249 -25.05 4.80 -17.18
C GLY A 249 -23.98 4.13 -18.04
N ARG A 250 -24.29 3.04 -18.75
CA ARG A 250 -23.56 2.72 -19.99
C ARG A 250 -23.85 3.82 -21.01
N GLY A 251 -23.15 4.96 -20.98
CA GLY A 251 -23.27 5.94 -22.07
C GLY A 251 -22.91 7.42 -21.85
N LEU A 252 -22.52 7.90 -20.66
CA LEU A 252 -22.11 9.30 -20.52
C LEU A 252 -20.68 9.41 -19.95
N GLY A 253 -19.72 9.33 -20.87
CA GLY A 253 -18.28 9.24 -20.62
C GLY A 253 -17.69 10.39 -19.80
N ARG A 254 -17.58 10.17 -18.48
CA ARG A 254 -16.78 11.03 -17.59
C ARG A 254 -15.66 10.28 -16.86
N GLY A 255 -15.80 8.98 -16.58
CA GLY A 255 -14.70 8.07 -16.23
C GLY A 255 -14.21 7.34 -17.49
N GLY A 256 -12.94 6.93 -17.54
CA GLY A 256 -12.37 6.17 -18.66
C GLY A 256 -13.18 4.93 -19.07
N GLY A 257 -12.97 4.45 -20.29
CA GLY A 257 -13.58 3.20 -20.76
C GLY A 257 -13.07 1.99 -19.99
N TRP A 258 -13.85 0.92 -19.95
CA TRP A 258 -13.44 -0.38 -19.41
C TRP A 258 -13.39 -1.39 -20.55
N SER A 259 -12.29 -2.12 -20.66
CA SER A 259 -12.13 -3.20 -21.62
C SER A 259 -12.01 -4.53 -20.89
N LEU A 260 -12.65 -5.58 -21.43
CA LEU A 260 -12.51 -6.93 -20.89
C LEU A 260 -11.17 -7.51 -21.37
N ARG A 261 -10.35 -8.01 -20.44
CA ARG A 261 -9.16 -8.78 -20.78
C ARG A 261 -9.54 -10.26 -20.81
N GLY A 262 -9.41 -10.90 -21.97
CA GLY A 262 -9.59 -12.35 -22.09
C GLY A 262 -8.48 -13.10 -21.34
N PHE A 263 -8.85 -14.18 -20.63
CA PHE A 263 -7.89 -15.03 -19.93
C PHE A 263 -6.91 -15.66 -20.93
N SER A 264 -5.64 -15.32 -20.82
CA SER A 264 -4.55 -16.23 -21.20
C SER A 264 -3.58 -16.28 -20.02
N ASP A 265 -3.61 -17.43 -19.34
CA ASP A 265 -2.66 -17.97 -18.36
C ASP A 265 -2.27 -17.14 -17.13
N SER A 266 -2.85 -17.51 -15.98
CA SER A 266 -2.20 -17.33 -14.68
C SER A 266 -2.82 -18.16 -13.57
N MET A 267 -3.11 -19.45 -13.78
CA MET A 267 -3.45 -20.37 -12.68
C MET A 267 -2.89 -21.75 -12.97
N ASP A 268 -1.59 -21.91 -12.73
CA ASP A 268 -1.09 -23.19 -12.30
C ASP A 268 -0.22 -22.96 -11.07
N VAL A 269 -0.72 -23.37 -9.90
CA VAL A 269 0.07 -23.44 -8.67
C VAL A 269 0.91 -24.71 -8.79
N GLY A 270 1.85 -24.69 -9.75
CA GLY A 270 2.75 -25.79 -10.04
C GLY A 270 4.03 -25.66 -9.23
N VAL A 271 4.13 -26.42 -8.14
CA VAL A 271 5.40 -26.75 -7.49
C VAL A 271 6.25 -27.53 -8.51
N GLY A 272 7.25 -26.91 -9.13
CA GLY A 272 8.08 -27.63 -10.10
C GLY A 272 9.24 -26.84 -10.70
N GLY A 273 10.44 -27.05 -10.13
CA GLY A 273 11.74 -27.16 -10.81
C GLY A 273 12.15 -26.11 -11.86
N GLN A 274 13.15 -25.29 -11.49
CA GLN A 274 14.02 -24.61 -12.46
C GLN A 274 14.61 -25.61 -13.46
N PRO A 275 14.69 -25.30 -14.76
CA PRO A 275 15.71 -25.83 -15.62
C PRO A 275 16.95 -24.92 -15.62
N ASP A 276 18.08 -25.60 -15.56
CA ASP A 276 19.43 -25.09 -15.41
C ASP A 276 19.91 -24.11 -16.49
N ALA A 277 20.90 -23.32 -16.07
CA ALA A 277 21.79 -22.55 -16.92
C ALA A 277 22.46 -23.40 -18.00
N ALA A 278 22.44 -22.91 -19.24
CA ALA A 278 23.36 -23.36 -20.28
C ALA A 278 24.12 -22.17 -20.88
N SER A 279 25.43 -22.23 -20.68
CA SER A 279 26.46 -21.40 -21.29
C SER A 279 26.49 -21.53 -22.82
N THR A 280 26.67 -20.41 -23.52
CA THR A 280 27.47 -20.39 -24.76
C THR A 280 28.31 -19.13 -24.78
N GLY A 281 29.63 -19.30 -24.68
CA GLY A 281 30.59 -18.23 -24.88
C GLY A 281 30.73 -17.87 -26.35
N LEU A 282 30.97 -16.60 -26.61
CA LEU A 282 31.68 -16.12 -27.80
C LEU A 282 32.48 -14.88 -27.41
N SER A 283 33.79 -15.05 -27.48
CA SER A 283 34.83 -14.04 -27.35
C SER A 283 34.69 -12.97 -28.43
N LEU A 284 34.85 -11.69 -28.09
CA LEU A 284 35.53 -10.69 -28.91
C LEU A 284 35.95 -9.47 -28.06
N ARG A 285 37.13 -8.95 -28.41
CA ARG A 285 38.00 -7.99 -27.70
C ARG A 285 37.42 -6.58 -27.53
N ALA A 286 37.62 -6.06 -26.31
CA ALA A 286 38.16 -4.76 -25.88
C ALA A 286 37.86 -3.47 -26.69
N GLU A 287 37.33 -2.45 -26.00
CA GLU A 287 38.00 -1.15 -25.79
C GLU A 287 37.53 -0.49 -24.47
N LYS A 288 38.43 0.31 -23.88
CA LYS A 288 38.41 0.82 -22.50
C LYS A 288 37.60 2.12 -22.36
N GLY A 289 36.88 2.27 -21.25
CA GLY A 289 36.38 3.56 -20.74
C GLY A 289 35.68 3.47 -19.37
N GLY A 290 36.46 3.69 -18.30
CA GLY A 290 36.12 4.05 -16.89
C GLY A 290 34.77 3.64 -16.24
N PRO A 291 34.76 2.89 -15.12
CA PRO A 291 33.52 2.44 -14.48
C PRO A 291 33.01 3.40 -13.38
N GLY A 292 31.69 3.61 -13.36
CA GLY A 292 30.94 3.91 -12.14
C GLY A 292 30.66 2.60 -11.41
N VAL A 293 31.26 2.44 -10.23
CA VAL A 293 31.23 1.21 -9.42
C VAL A 293 29.84 1.04 -8.78
N GLN A 294 29.13 -0.02 -9.19
CA GLN A 294 28.09 -0.69 -8.39
C GLN A 294 28.80 -1.61 -7.39
N PRO A 295 28.37 -1.68 -6.11
CA PRO A 295 28.98 -2.61 -5.17
C PRO A 295 28.59 -4.05 -5.51
N GLN A 296 29.60 -4.87 -5.80
CA GLN A 296 29.48 -6.32 -5.88
C GLN A 296 29.33 -6.91 -4.48
N SER A 297 28.51 -7.96 -4.41
CA SER A 297 28.20 -8.78 -3.25
C SER A 297 29.45 -9.46 -2.68
N GLY A 298 29.70 -9.25 -1.39
CA GLY A 298 30.57 -10.11 -0.59
C GLY A 298 29.72 -11.14 0.17
N ASP A 299 30.09 -12.41 0.04
CA ASP A 299 29.50 -13.53 0.77
C ASP A 299 29.58 -13.32 2.28
N ALA A 300 28.42 -13.26 2.94
CA ALA A 300 28.32 -13.34 4.39
C ALA A 300 27.43 -14.53 4.77
N LYS A 301 28.00 -15.39 5.60
CA LYS A 301 27.50 -16.68 6.07
C LYS A 301 26.12 -16.56 6.73
N SER A 302 25.29 -17.57 6.43
CA SER A 302 24.09 -17.98 7.15
C SER A 302 24.23 -17.85 8.67
N MET A 303 23.34 -17.07 9.28
CA MET A 303 23.03 -17.14 10.72
C MET A 303 21.51 -17.24 10.89
N SER A 304 21.13 -18.10 11.83
CA SER A 304 19.80 -18.63 12.09
C SER A 304 18.77 -17.57 12.52
N THR A 305 17.56 -17.72 12.00
CA THR A 305 16.37 -16.92 12.33
C THR A 305 15.76 -17.35 13.66
N SER A 306 16.05 -16.60 14.71
CA SER A 306 15.28 -16.60 15.96
C SER A 306 15.35 -15.22 16.60
N SER A 307 14.62 -14.24 16.04
CA SER A 307 14.53 -12.88 16.61
C SER A 307 13.41 -12.02 15.99
N LEU A 308 12.28 -12.62 15.62
CA LEU A 308 11.10 -11.87 15.16
C LEU A 308 9.88 -11.98 16.09
N GLU A 309 9.99 -12.70 17.20
CA GLU A 309 8.87 -12.89 18.14
C GLU A 309 8.99 -12.09 19.46
N ASP A 310 10.14 -11.51 19.79
CA ASP A 310 10.36 -10.90 21.13
C ASP A 310 10.23 -9.36 21.21
N PHE A 311 9.94 -8.66 20.11
CA PHE A 311 9.89 -7.18 20.13
C PHE A 311 8.50 -6.58 20.40
N ALA A 312 7.43 -7.40 20.41
CA ALA A 312 6.06 -6.92 20.55
C ALA A 312 5.50 -6.92 21.98
N LEU A 313 6.30 -7.24 23.01
CA LEU A 313 5.79 -7.43 24.39
C LEU A 313 6.49 -6.63 25.51
N SER A 314 7.33 -5.63 25.24
CA SER A 314 8.07 -4.93 26.31
C SER A 314 7.78 -3.43 26.53
N GLN A 315 6.67 -2.88 26.03
CA GLN A 315 6.34 -1.45 26.25
C GLN A 315 4.95 -1.22 26.88
N ASN A 316 4.56 -2.05 27.83
CA ASN A 316 3.38 -1.80 28.67
C ASN A 316 3.70 -2.09 30.15
N GLU A 317 4.66 -1.35 30.73
CA GLU A 317 4.85 -1.33 32.19
C GLU A 317 5.75 -0.16 32.63
N ALA A 318 5.31 1.09 32.43
CA ALA A 318 5.96 2.25 33.05
C ALA A 318 5.10 3.53 33.03
N ALA A 319 3.87 3.51 33.55
CA ALA A 319 3.12 4.75 33.80
C ALA A 319 2.00 4.59 34.84
N ALA A 320 2.30 4.09 36.05
CA ALA A 320 1.41 4.27 37.20
C ALA A 320 2.13 3.97 38.52
N GLN A 321 2.80 4.98 39.10
CA GLN A 321 3.07 5.00 40.54
C GLN A 321 3.47 6.41 41.01
N GLY A 322 2.62 6.98 41.89
CA GLY A 322 3.08 7.87 42.95
C GLY A 322 2.73 9.35 42.86
N ALA A 323 1.54 9.73 43.33
CA ALA A 323 1.37 10.81 44.32
C ALA A 323 -0.04 10.76 44.92
N ARG A 324 -0.10 10.63 46.25
CA ARG A 324 -1.30 10.57 47.10
C ARG A 324 -1.45 11.91 47.84
N VAL A 325 -2.62 12.10 48.49
CA VAL A 325 -3.07 13.16 49.44
C VAL A 325 -4.07 14.12 48.74
N GLU A 326 -5.32 14.35 49.15
CA GLU A 326 -6.01 14.26 50.46
C GLU A 326 -7.54 14.02 50.30
N GLU A 327 -8.20 13.62 51.39
CA GLU A 327 -9.61 13.21 51.53
C GLU A 327 -10.66 14.34 51.41
N THR A 328 -11.90 14.00 51.00
CA THR A 328 -13.12 14.25 51.82
C THR A 328 -14.39 13.57 51.26
N VAL A 329 -14.83 12.54 52.00
CA VAL A 329 -16.20 12.20 52.48
C VAL A 329 -17.46 12.53 51.63
N SER A 330 -18.16 11.48 51.18
CA SER A 330 -19.53 11.06 51.63
C SER A 330 -20.34 10.37 50.53
N GLY A 331 -21.10 9.32 50.91
CA GLY A 331 -22.27 8.87 50.13
C GLY A 331 -22.40 7.36 49.95
N GLN A 332 -23.10 6.72 50.89
CA GLN A 332 -23.55 5.32 50.91
C GLN A 332 -24.29 4.85 49.65
N GLY A 333 -24.21 3.54 49.38
CA GLY A 333 -25.13 2.82 48.50
C GLY A 333 -24.74 1.35 48.34
N ASP A 334 -25.26 0.51 49.23
CA ASP A 334 -24.98 -0.92 49.35
C ASP A 334 -25.97 -1.75 48.50
N ILE A 335 -25.45 -2.82 47.88
CA ILE A 335 -26.04 -4.12 47.47
C ILE A 335 -27.39 -4.20 46.73
N GLY A 336 -27.39 -4.94 45.60
CA GLY A 336 -28.59 -5.48 44.98
C GLY A 336 -28.31 -6.44 43.82
N ILE A 337 -28.04 -7.71 44.13
CA ILE A 337 -28.07 -8.82 43.17
C ILE A 337 -29.54 -9.13 42.87
N GLY A 338 -29.93 -9.09 41.60
CA GLY A 338 -31.25 -9.45 41.12
C GLY A 338 -31.20 -10.14 39.76
N HIS A 339 -31.38 -11.46 39.77
CA HIS A 339 -31.74 -12.25 38.59
C HIS A 339 -33.17 -11.88 38.15
N GLY A 340 -33.36 -11.60 36.86
CA GLY A 340 -34.67 -11.41 36.24
C GLY A 340 -34.59 -11.75 34.75
N ASP A 341 -35.34 -12.77 34.36
CA ASP A 341 -35.42 -13.35 33.02
C ASP A 341 -36.10 -12.45 31.97
N GLN A 342 -35.64 -12.63 30.74
CA GLN A 342 -36.30 -12.42 29.44
C GLN A 342 -36.88 -11.05 29.08
N ALA A 343 -36.17 -10.35 28.19
CA ALA A 343 -36.78 -9.74 27.01
C ALA A 343 -35.79 -9.78 25.85
N VAL A 344 -36.07 -10.66 24.88
CA VAL A 344 -35.43 -10.70 23.58
C VAL A 344 -35.83 -9.44 22.82
N CYS A 345 -34.90 -8.51 22.69
CA CYS A 345 -34.94 -7.47 21.66
C CYS A 345 -33.66 -7.61 20.85
N GLN A 346 -33.73 -8.43 19.79
CA GLN A 346 -32.79 -8.37 18.69
C GLN A 346 -32.79 -6.93 18.17
N MET A 347 -31.76 -6.16 18.53
CA MET A 347 -31.33 -5.04 17.71
C MET A 347 -30.32 -5.58 16.72
N ASP A 348 -30.83 -6.12 15.61
CA ASP A 348 -30.08 -6.23 14.36
C ASP A 348 -29.83 -4.81 13.83
N GLY A 349 -28.81 -4.16 14.41
CA GLY A 349 -28.37 -2.82 14.07
C GLY A 349 -27.00 -2.84 13.41
N ALA A 350 -26.99 -2.98 12.08
CA ALA A 350 -26.00 -2.40 11.17
C ALA A 350 -24.52 -2.41 11.60
N LEU A 351 -23.93 -3.59 11.70
CA LEU A 351 -22.51 -3.80 11.38
C LEU A 351 -22.45 -4.94 10.36
N GLY A 352 -22.83 -4.63 9.12
CA GLY A 352 -22.74 -5.58 8.02
C GLY A 352 -21.29 -5.92 7.76
N GLY A 353 -20.83 -7.09 8.22
CA GLY A 353 -19.58 -7.67 7.76
C GLY A 353 -19.57 -7.74 6.23
N ASN A 354 -18.40 -7.56 5.61
CA ASN A 354 -18.14 -7.53 4.15
C ASN A 354 -18.47 -8.83 3.39
N VAL A 355 -19.45 -9.62 3.81
CA VAL A 355 -19.88 -10.88 3.22
C VAL A 355 -20.54 -10.71 1.82
N GLY A 356 -20.39 -9.55 1.16
CA GLY A 356 -21.09 -9.24 -0.09
C GLY A 356 -20.27 -8.56 -1.20
N ARG A 357 -19.00 -8.17 -0.98
CA ARG A 357 -18.20 -7.61 -2.07
C ARG A 357 -17.69 -8.77 -2.94
N GLU A 358 -17.82 -8.62 -4.25
CA GLU A 358 -17.29 -9.58 -5.24
C GLU A 358 -16.12 -8.99 -6.02
N GLU A 359 -15.89 -7.69 -5.89
CA GLU A 359 -14.95 -6.94 -6.73
C GLU A 359 -14.03 -6.07 -5.88
N THR A 360 -12.77 -5.99 -6.30
CA THR A 360 -11.76 -5.03 -5.80
C THR A 360 -11.22 -4.23 -6.96
N VAL A 361 -11.09 -2.92 -6.79
CA VAL A 361 -10.40 -2.06 -7.77
C VAL A 361 -8.94 -1.93 -7.36
N VAL A 362 -8.04 -2.53 -8.13
CA VAL A 362 -6.58 -2.45 -7.96
C VAL A 362 -6.06 -1.25 -8.73
N ILE A 363 -5.33 -0.38 -8.05
CA ILE A 363 -4.83 0.89 -8.58
C ILE A 363 -3.32 0.93 -8.33
N ASN A 364 -2.52 0.74 -9.38
CA ASN A 364 -1.11 1.09 -9.31
C ASN A 364 -0.96 2.57 -9.66
N ALA A 365 -0.60 3.37 -8.66
CA ALA A 365 -0.59 4.82 -8.72
C ALA A 365 0.82 5.41 -8.95
N ALA A 366 1.76 4.62 -9.47
CA ALA A 366 3.14 5.06 -9.70
C ALA A 366 3.21 6.36 -10.52
N TYR A 367 3.81 7.38 -9.90
CA TYR A 367 3.98 8.71 -10.50
C TYR A 367 5.16 8.74 -11.47
N LEU A 368 6.29 8.11 -11.14
CA LEU A 368 7.36 7.93 -12.10
C LEU A 368 6.93 6.93 -13.18
N GLY A 369 7.26 7.25 -14.43
CA GLY A 369 7.04 6.35 -15.57
C GLY A 369 8.03 5.19 -15.59
N ALA A 370 7.79 4.23 -16.49
CA ALA A 370 8.65 3.06 -16.67
C ALA A 370 10.14 3.44 -16.80
N ARG A 371 11.02 2.62 -16.23
CA ARG A 371 12.46 2.85 -16.30
C ARG A 371 13.04 2.28 -17.60
N ALA A 372 13.84 3.08 -18.29
CA ALA A 372 14.76 2.60 -19.34
C ALA A 372 16.18 3.02 -19.00
N ALA A 373 17.13 2.09 -19.13
CA ALA A 373 18.54 2.31 -18.79
C ALA A 373 18.74 2.94 -17.37
N GLY A 374 17.94 2.49 -16.39
CA GLY A 374 18.03 2.95 -15.00
C GLY A 374 17.40 4.32 -14.72
N LYS A 375 16.72 4.96 -15.69
CA LYS A 375 16.04 6.25 -15.52
C LYS A 375 14.56 6.14 -15.85
N ALA A 376 13.70 6.77 -15.05
CA ALA A 376 12.28 6.86 -15.36
C ALA A 376 12.05 7.67 -16.63
N ILE A 377 11.23 7.15 -17.55
CA ILE A 377 10.81 7.83 -18.77
C ILE A 377 9.51 8.57 -18.48
N GLY A 378 9.65 9.83 -18.03
CA GLY A 378 8.53 10.74 -17.82
C GLY A 378 7.77 10.52 -16.50
N PHE A 379 6.63 11.20 -16.41
CA PHE A 379 5.78 11.21 -15.22
C PHE A 379 4.32 10.94 -15.61
N ASN A 380 3.64 10.17 -14.78
CA ASN A 380 2.21 9.90 -14.86
C ASN A 380 1.42 10.96 -14.08
N LYS A 381 0.14 11.09 -14.37
CA LYS A 381 -0.75 11.91 -13.54
C LYS A 381 -1.24 11.12 -12.33
N PRO A 382 -1.52 11.81 -11.20
CA PRO A 382 -2.27 11.21 -10.10
C PRO A 382 -3.59 10.61 -10.62
N ILE A 383 -3.94 9.43 -10.12
CA ILE A 383 -5.23 8.80 -10.41
C ILE A 383 -6.25 9.37 -9.43
N VAL A 384 -7.37 9.87 -9.96
CA VAL A 384 -8.46 10.40 -9.13
C VAL A 384 -9.59 9.40 -9.16
N VAL A 385 -10.09 9.02 -8.00
CA VAL A 385 -11.14 8.04 -7.81
C VAL A 385 -12.33 8.71 -7.14
N ASP A 386 -13.46 8.74 -7.84
CA ASP A 386 -14.74 9.13 -7.27
C ASP A 386 -15.46 7.85 -6.81
N VAL A 387 -15.67 7.69 -5.51
CA VAL A 387 -16.23 6.46 -4.91
C VAL A 387 -17.30 6.78 -3.87
N GLU A 388 -18.26 5.87 -3.66
CA GLU A 388 -19.26 6.01 -2.59
C GLU A 388 -18.84 5.18 -1.38
N LEU A 389 -18.65 5.87 -0.25
CA LEU A 389 -18.32 5.26 1.05
C LEU A 389 -19.45 5.49 2.06
N PRO A 390 -19.52 4.68 3.14
CA PRO A 390 -20.49 4.85 4.22
C PRO A 390 -20.41 6.25 4.84
N VAL A 391 -21.56 6.81 5.25
CA VAL A 391 -21.70 8.12 5.92
C VAL A 391 -21.98 7.91 7.39
#